data_AF-A0AAW1TEK8-F1
#
_entry.id   AF-A0AAW1TEK8-F1
#
_cell.length_a   1.000
_cell.length_b   1.000
_cell.length_c   1.000
_cell.angle_alpha   90.00
_cell.angle_beta   90.00
_cell.angle_gamma   90.00
#
_symmetry.space_group_name_H-M   'P 1'
#
loop_
_entity.id
_entity.type
_entity.pdbx_description
1 polymer ?
#
loop_
_entity_poly.entity_id
_entity_poly.type
_entity_poly.pdbx_seq_one_letter_code
_entity_poly.pdbx_strand_id
1 'polypeptide(L)'
;MVQKKTFHRYERELQNKVLTAEAIESGFGLFFRKNFLPKYREFYDKLQLLYLSTQDAGGSPVVLAFTGPPGFIRTTQDEMVLRPHSPVEKGLFPAGKQVAILGLVLQDRDRYRMNGTVVSSDSQRLRLRVGYSYGNCPKYIQARRLEVHAPIKIAGGLDPSPIKGQRVLDQRHQHLVAQADTFFIGTYVDEAEDDVDAAAISCDISHRGGAPGFVQMSRSGGATQLTWGDYRGNNFFNTLGNILANGQAALLFIDFQTGDTLICRGLPIQTVGPPEYSPYNPAASLAARVQCVGIEDAAHGIKTFTWSAPQPAIIDGKPTAFTHTAGQFGSFNFQDLEAPGGVTNRTWTISSHPDQLASSNTFAITVKRAGLVSSWLHDHLRVGDQIGWGGVDGQFTADPSVKHAVLIGGGIGITPLRSMFHTFLKHGIHITLLYSIRHSREGTFMTEFLRAAEGKPRQVKVHVTVSGADAEWKGPRGRLSSTIIKTLVPDLLESAVYLCGPEAFMDGVKTHMENLGLPSSQIFTESFSF
;
A
#
# COMPACT_ATOMS: atom_id res chain seq x y z
N MET A 1 -8.35 -31.78 -18.97
CA MET A 1 -9.30 -30.72 -18.55
C MET A 1 -8.71 -29.39 -18.99
N VAL A 2 -9.44 -28.60 -19.76
CA VAL A 2 -9.03 -27.23 -20.13
C VAL A 2 -9.00 -26.39 -18.84
N GLN A 3 -7.88 -25.71 -18.58
CA GLN A 3 -7.75 -24.82 -17.43
C GLN A 3 -8.67 -23.61 -17.63
N LYS A 4 -9.64 -23.42 -16.72
CA LYS A 4 -10.52 -22.25 -16.76
C LYS A 4 -9.73 -20.96 -16.53
N LYS A 5 -10.10 -19.91 -17.26
CA LYS A 5 -9.52 -18.56 -17.17
C LYS A 5 -9.92 -17.86 -15.88
N THR A 6 -9.00 -17.02 -15.39
CA THR A 6 -9.13 -16.24 -14.15
C THR A 6 -9.73 -14.85 -14.38
N PHE A 7 -9.89 -14.42 -15.64
CA PHE A 7 -10.47 -13.13 -16.00
C PHE A 7 -11.50 -13.30 -17.12
N HIS A 8 -12.60 -12.56 -17.06
CA HIS A 8 -13.63 -12.55 -18.10
C HIS A 8 -13.22 -11.64 -19.27
N ARG A 9 -13.95 -11.70 -20.40
CA ARG A 9 -13.56 -11.05 -21.66
C ARG A 9 -13.33 -9.54 -21.54
N TYR A 10 -14.12 -8.83 -20.73
CA TYR A 10 -14.02 -7.37 -20.60
C TYR A 10 -12.81 -6.94 -19.77
N GLU A 11 -12.46 -7.70 -18.73
CA GLU A 11 -11.19 -7.49 -18.01
C GLU A 11 -10.02 -7.70 -18.97
N ARG A 12 -10.05 -8.78 -19.77
CA ARG A 12 -9.00 -9.08 -20.75
C ARG A 12 -8.92 -8.02 -21.85
N GLU A 13 -10.06 -7.48 -22.30
CA GLU A 13 -10.10 -6.38 -23.27
C GLU A 13 -9.39 -5.14 -22.72
N LEU A 14 -9.65 -4.78 -21.46
CA LEU A 14 -8.98 -3.66 -20.79
C LEU A 14 -7.49 -3.94 -20.56
N GLN A 15 -7.13 -5.16 -20.15
CA GLN A 15 -5.74 -5.60 -20.00
C GLN A 15 -4.98 -5.48 -21.32
N ASN A 16 -5.55 -5.95 -22.43
CA ASN A 16 -4.93 -5.90 -23.75
C ASN A 16 -4.72 -4.47 -24.27
N LYS A 17 -5.51 -3.50 -23.80
CA LYS A 17 -5.34 -2.08 -24.16
C LYS A 17 -4.14 -1.42 -23.47
N VAL A 18 -3.68 -1.96 -22.33
CA VAL A 18 -2.69 -1.30 -21.47
C VAL A 18 -1.46 -2.16 -21.12
N LEU A 19 -1.46 -3.46 -21.45
CA LEU A 19 -0.39 -4.40 -21.13
C LEU A 19 0.16 -5.08 -22.39
N THR A 20 1.45 -5.46 -22.34
CA THR A 20 2.07 -6.28 -23.39
C THR A 20 1.61 -7.74 -23.28
N ALA A 21 1.65 -8.50 -24.39
CA ALA A 21 1.29 -9.92 -24.40
C ALA A 21 2.09 -10.73 -23.36
N GLU A 22 3.40 -10.46 -23.22
CA GLU A 22 4.27 -11.08 -22.24
C GLU A 22 3.88 -10.78 -20.77
N ALA A 23 3.39 -9.56 -20.47
CA ALA A 23 2.91 -9.19 -19.13
C ALA A 23 1.60 -9.90 -18.76
N ILE A 24 0.77 -10.24 -19.75
CA ILE A 24 -0.48 -10.97 -19.55
C ILE A 24 -0.21 -12.47 -19.33
N GLU A 25 0.74 -13.05 -20.07
CA GLU A 25 1.10 -14.47 -19.97
C GLU A 25 1.91 -14.81 -18.69
N SER A 26 2.65 -13.85 -18.13
CA SER A 26 3.70 -14.14 -17.14
C SER A 26 3.30 -14.23 -15.65
N GLY A 27 2.05 -14.01 -15.22
CA GLY A 27 1.82 -14.18 -13.77
C GLY A 27 0.49 -13.86 -13.09
N PHE A 28 -0.55 -13.36 -13.76
CA PHE A 28 -1.77 -12.98 -13.02
C PHE A 28 -2.44 -14.15 -12.29
N GLY A 29 -2.48 -15.34 -12.88
CA GLY A 29 -3.03 -16.54 -12.24
C GLY A 29 -2.29 -16.96 -10.96
N LEU A 30 -1.02 -16.54 -10.79
CA LEU A 30 -0.24 -16.82 -9.58
C LEU A 30 -0.65 -15.97 -8.38
N PHE A 31 -1.49 -14.95 -8.55
CA PHE A 31 -2.01 -14.15 -7.41
C PHE A 31 -3.28 -14.74 -6.80
N PHE A 32 -4.07 -15.46 -7.60
CA PHE A 32 -5.33 -16.05 -7.19
C PHE A 32 -5.10 -17.43 -6.58
N ARG A 33 -5.71 -17.69 -5.42
CA ARG A 33 -5.66 -18.97 -4.71
C ARG A 33 -7.06 -19.52 -4.56
N LYS A 34 -7.28 -20.80 -4.87
CA LYS A 34 -8.60 -21.44 -4.74
C LYS A 34 -9.05 -21.70 -3.30
N ASN A 35 -8.24 -21.31 -2.33
CA ASN A 35 -8.45 -21.51 -0.91
C ASN A 35 -7.81 -20.35 -0.13
N PHE A 36 -8.08 -20.27 1.17
CA PHE A 36 -7.37 -19.38 2.07
C PHE A 36 -6.02 -19.97 2.49
N LEU A 37 -4.95 -19.21 2.23
CA LEU A 37 -3.65 -19.45 2.84
C LEU A 37 -3.71 -19.23 4.37
N PRO A 38 -2.84 -19.86 5.17
CA PRO A 38 -2.81 -19.65 6.62
C PRO A 38 -2.82 -18.17 7.04
N LYS A 39 -2.00 -17.34 6.40
CA LYS A 39 -1.97 -15.88 6.64
C LYS A 39 -3.29 -15.17 6.34
N TYR A 40 -4.07 -15.62 5.36
CA TYR A 40 -5.38 -15.01 5.04
C TYR A 40 -6.39 -15.36 6.13
N ARG A 41 -6.35 -16.60 6.64
CA ARG A 41 -7.22 -17.01 7.74
C ARG A 41 -6.95 -16.22 9.01
N GLU A 42 -5.68 -16.09 9.38
CA GLU A 42 -5.27 -15.27 10.51
C GLU A 42 -5.67 -13.80 10.36
N PHE A 43 -5.61 -13.26 9.14
CA PHE A 43 -6.06 -11.91 8.83
C PHE A 43 -7.58 -11.77 9.03
N TYR A 44 -8.40 -12.61 8.39
CA TYR A 44 -9.85 -12.49 8.45
C TYR A 44 -10.39 -12.74 9.87
N ASP A 45 -9.84 -13.70 10.61
CA ASP A 45 -10.29 -14.03 11.97
C ASP A 45 -10.10 -12.87 12.97
N LYS A 46 -9.20 -11.91 12.69
CA LYS A 46 -8.93 -10.73 13.53
C LYS A 46 -9.78 -9.51 13.17
N LEU A 47 -10.44 -9.49 12.02
CA LEU A 47 -11.20 -8.33 11.58
C LEU A 47 -12.41 -8.09 12.50
N GLN A 48 -12.77 -6.82 12.62
CA GLN A 48 -14.00 -6.35 13.27
C GLN A 48 -14.99 -5.70 12.28
N LEU A 49 -14.54 -5.49 11.04
CA LEU A 49 -15.29 -4.89 9.95
C LEU A 49 -14.97 -5.63 8.65
N LEU A 50 -16.00 -5.98 7.88
CA LEU A 50 -15.90 -6.69 6.61
C LEU A 50 -16.84 -6.05 5.59
N TYR A 51 -16.40 -5.94 4.34
CA TYR A 51 -17.25 -5.47 3.26
C TYR A 51 -17.62 -6.62 2.33
N LEU A 52 -18.86 -6.63 1.86
CA LEU A 52 -19.39 -7.65 0.97
C LEU A 52 -20.14 -7.00 -0.20
N SER A 53 -19.95 -7.53 -1.40
CA SER A 53 -20.77 -7.23 -2.59
C SER A 53 -21.49 -8.49 -3.11
N THR A 54 -22.72 -8.31 -3.57
CA THR A 54 -23.54 -9.31 -4.26
C THR A 54 -24.59 -8.59 -5.13
N GLN A 55 -25.52 -9.32 -5.75
CA GLN A 55 -26.68 -8.73 -6.42
C GLN A 55 -27.93 -8.80 -5.54
N ASP A 56 -28.92 -7.96 -5.77
CA ASP A 56 -30.27 -8.12 -5.22
C ASP A 56 -31.09 -9.15 -6.04
N ALA A 57 -32.41 -9.22 -5.80
CA ALA A 57 -33.30 -10.11 -6.55
C ALA A 57 -33.57 -9.64 -7.99
N GLY A 58 -33.35 -8.34 -8.27
CA GLY A 58 -33.49 -7.74 -9.59
C GLY A 58 -32.20 -7.74 -10.41
N GLY A 59 -31.11 -8.32 -9.89
CA GLY A 59 -29.80 -8.37 -10.55
C GLY A 59 -28.94 -7.12 -10.34
N SER A 60 -29.40 -6.13 -9.57
CA SER A 60 -28.62 -4.93 -9.32
C SER A 60 -27.55 -5.18 -8.26
N PRO A 61 -26.32 -4.65 -8.42
CA PRO A 61 -25.27 -4.79 -7.42
C PRO A 61 -25.67 -4.13 -6.10
N VAL A 62 -25.15 -4.68 -5.00
CA VAL A 62 -25.34 -4.24 -3.61
C VAL A 62 -24.00 -4.33 -2.89
N VAL A 63 -23.66 -3.31 -2.10
CA VAL A 63 -22.52 -3.31 -1.17
C VAL A 63 -23.02 -3.19 0.25
N LEU A 64 -22.44 -3.98 1.15
CA LEU A 64 -22.75 -4.02 2.57
C LEU A 64 -21.48 -3.99 3.42
N ALA A 65 -21.62 -3.52 4.66
CA ALA A 65 -20.62 -3.64 5.70
C ALA A 65 -21.16 -4.47 6.86
N PHE A 66 -20.36 -5.40 7.35
CA PHE A 66 -20.65 -6.23 8.51
C PHE A 66 -19.67 -5.93 9.63
N THR A 67 -20.18 -5.72 10.84
CA THR A 67 -19.39 -5.49 12.04
C THR A 67 -19.57 -6.63 13.04
N GLY A 68 -18.54 -6.87 13.85
CA GLY A 68 -18.56 -7.85 14.94
C GLY A 68 -17.28 -7.82 15.76
N PRO A 69 -17.22 -8.54 16.89
CA PRO A 69 -16.00 -8.70 17.66
C PRO A 69 -15.01 -9.60 16.91
N PRO A 70 -13.69 -9.58 17.23
CA PRO A 70 -12.75 -10.54 16.69
C PRO A 70 -13.28 -11.98 16.82
N GLY A 71 -13.20 -12.76 15.74
CA GLY A 71 -13.81 -14.09 15.64
C GLY A 71 -15.27 -14.14 15.15
N PHE A 72 -15.89 -12.99 14.83
CA PHE A 72 -17.18 -12.97 14.12
C PHE A 72 -17.05 -13.53 12.69
N ILE A 73 -15.85 -13.42 12.12
CA ILE A 73 -15.43 -14.12 10.90
C ILE A 73 -14.64 -15.35 11.35
N ARG A 74 -15.02 -16.52 10.83
CA ARG A 74 -14.25 -17.75 11.00
C ARG A 74 -13.96 -18.35 9.64
N THR A 75 -12.70 -18.68 9.40
CA THR A 75 -12.25 -19.22 8.13
C THR A 75 -11.68 -20.63 8.27
N THR A 76 -11.96 -21.47 7.30
CA THR A 76 -11.24 -22.73 7.05
C THR A 76 -10.44 -22.57 5.76
N GLN A 77 -9.90 -23.66 5.22
CA GLN A 77 -9.22 -23.60 3.91
C GLN A 77 -10.21 -23.18 2.80
N ASP A 78 -11.45 -23.68 2.82
CA ASP A 78 -12.39 -23.54 1.70
C ASP A 78 -13.72 -22.87 2.08
N GLU A 79 -13.93 -22.51 3.34
CA GLU A 79 -15.15 -21.83 3.80
C GLU A 79 -14.87 -20.59 4.67
N MET A 80 -15.77 -19.62 4.59
CA MET A 80 -15.87 -18.48 5.51
C MET A 80 -17.26 -18.48 6.16
N VAL A 81 -17.30 -18.25 7.47
CA VAL A 81 -18.54 -18.14 8.24
C VAL A 81 -18.57 -16.79 8.94
N LEU A 82 -19.61 -16.00 8.67
CA LEU A 82 -19.86 -14.71 9.29
C LEU A 82 -20.98 -14.83 10.34
N ARG A 83 -20.76 -14.22 11.51
CA ARG A 83 -21.75 -14.03 12.58
C ARG A 83 -21.81 -12.55 13.00
N PRO A 84 -22.30 -11.67 12.12
CA PRO A 84 -22.29 -10.23 12.36
C PRO A 84 -23.22 -9.82 13.51
N HIS A 85 -22.97 -8.63 14.07
CA HIS A 85 -23.88 -8.00 15.04
C HIS A 85 -25.23 -7.64 14.42
N SER A 86 -25.22 -7.14 13.18
CA SER A 86 -26.43 -6.79 12.44
C SER A 86 -27.03 -8.03 11.78
N PRO A 87 -28.37 -8.18 11.75
CA PRO A 87 -29.00 -9.29 11.05
C PRO A 87 -28.61 -9.36 9.57
N VAL A 88 -28.45 -10.58 9.05
CA VAL A 88 -28.24 -10.81 7.62
C VAL A 88 -29.56 -10.56 6.88
N GLU A 89 -29.53 -9.72 5.83
CA GLU A 89 -30.71 -9.33 5.05
C GLU A 89 -31.41 -10.56 4.43
N LYS A 90 -32.66 -10.80 4.83
CA LYS A 90 -33.44 -11.95 4.36
C LYS A 90 -33.68 -11.87 2.85
N GLY A 91 -33.42 -12.95 2.14
CA GLY A 91 -33.65 -13.05 0.69
C GLY A 91 -32.52 -12.49 -0.17
N LEU A 92 -31.56 -11.75 0.41
CA LEU A 92 -30.41 -11.24 -0.34
C LEU A 92 -29.38 -12.35 -0.63
N PHE A 93 -29.31 -13.37 0.23
CA PHE A 93 -28.28 -14.44 0.20
C PHE A 93 -28.86 -15.85 0.02
N PRO A 94 -29.59 -16.17 -1.06
CA PRO A 94 -29.96 -17.54 -1.36
C PRO A 94 -28.73 -18.41 -1.64
N ALA A 95 -28.83 -19.72 -1.37
CA ALA A 95 -27.74 -20.66 -1.65
C ALA A 95 -27.36 -20.66 -3.14
N GLY A 96 -26.07 -20.78 -3.42
CA GLY A 96 -25.49 -20.71 -4.78
C GLY A 96 -25.18 -19.30 -5.26
N LYS A 97 -25.69 -18.25 -4.59
CA LYS A 97 -25.47 -16.86 -5.03
C LYS A 97 -24.00 -16.45 -4.90
N GLN A 98 -23.51 -15.72 -5.89
CA GLN A 98 -22.14 -15.22 -5.96
C GLN A 98 -21.96 -14.03 -5.01
N VAL A 99 -20.78 -13.96 -4.40
CA VAL A 99 -20.37 -12.88 -3.51
C VAL A 99 -18.93 -12.49 -3.74
N ALA A 100 -18.61 -11.24 -3.43
CA ALA A 100 -17.24 -10.77 -3.28
C ALA A 100 -17.06 -10.16 -1.89
N ILE A 101 -15.90 -10.40 -1.29
CA ILE A 101 -15.51 -10.00 0.05
C ILE A 101 -14.28 -9.14 -0.04
N LEU A 102 -14.28 -8.06 0.74
CA LEU A 102 -13.13 -7.22 0.98
C LEU A 102 -12.90 -7.18 2.49
N GLY A 103 -11.83 -7.85 2.93
CA GLY A 103 -11.27 -7.69 4.26
C GLY A 103 -10.20 -6.61 4.25
N LEU A 104 -10.25 -5.71 5.22
CA LEU A 104 -9.40 -4.53 5.25
C LEU A 104 -9.05 -4.14 6.69
N VAL A 105 -7.75 -4.00 6.96
CA VAL A 105 -7.24 -3.39 8.20
C VAL A 105 -6.81 -1.98 7.85
N LEU A 106 -7.61 -0.98 8.24
CA LEU A 106 -7.35 0.40 7.85
C LEU A 106 -6.00 0.91 8.39
N GLN A 107 -5.65 0.56 9.63
CA GLN A 107 -4.43 1.03 10.29
C GLN A 107 -3.15 0.57 9.57
N ASP A 108 -3.06 -0.73 9.28
CA ASP A 108 -1.88 -1.35 8.66
C ASP A 108 -1.97 -1.36 7.13
N ARG A 109 -3.10 -0.87 6.58
CA ARG A 109 -3.45 -0.85 5.16
C ARG A 109 -3.43 -2.24 4.51
N ASP A 110 -3.56 -3.30 5.29
CA ASP A 110 -3.63 -4.65 4.77
C ASP A 110 -5.00 -4.91 4.14
N ARG A 111 -4.97 -5.53 2.96
CA ARG A 111 -6.16 -5.80 2.17
C ARG A 111 -6.11 -7.15 1.48
N TYR A 112 -7.11 -7.97 1.79
CA TYR A 112 -7.35 -9.25 1.13
C TYR A 112 -8.76 -9.29 0.55
N ARG A 113 -8.91 -9.95 -0.60
CA ARG A 113 -10.20 -10.18 -1.23
C ARG A 113 -10.51 -11.67 -1.30
N MET A 114 -11.80 -11.96 -1.36
CA MET A 114 -12.30 -13.29 -1.65
C MET A 114 -13.52 -13.20 -2.55
N ASN A 115 -13.53 -14.02 -3.60
CA ASN A 115 -14.71 -14.31 -4.40
C ASN A 115 -15.23 -15.68 -4.01
N GLY A 116 -16.55 -15.87 -4.02
CA GLY A 116 -17.12 -17.13 -3.59
C GLY A 116 -18.63 -17.23 -3.83
N THR A 117 -19.22 -18.24 -3.20
CA THR A 117 -20.66 -18.53 -3.31
C THR A 117 -21.28 -18.74 -1.93
N VAL A 118 -22.54 -18.34 -1.78
CA VAL A 118 -23.32 -18.58 -0.58
C VAL A 118 -23.61 -20.09 -0.46
N VAL A 119 -23.22 -20.68 0.67
CA VAL A 119 -23.59 -22.06 1.03
C VAL A 119 -24.96 -22.07 1.70
N SER A 120 -25.15 -21.18 2.67
CA SER A 120 -26.42 -21.03 3.39
C SER A 120 -26.46 -19.68 4.11
N SER A 121 -27.66 -19.15 4.35
CA SER A 121 -27.87 -17.97 5.16
C SER A 121 -29.07 -18.15 6.09
N ASP A 122 -28.97 -17.56 7.27
CA ASP A 122 -30.08 -17.30 8.19
C ASP A 122 -29.92 -15.87 8.76
N SER A 123 -30.82 -15.43 9.65
CA SER A 123 -30.79 -14.06 10.17
C SER A 123 -29.53 -13.70 10.98
N GLN A 124 -28.76 -14.69 11.46
CA GLN A 124 -27.59 -14.49 12.32
C GLN A 124 -26.28 -14.96 11.67
N ARG A 125 -26.35 -15.79 10.63
CA ARG A 125 -25.20 -16.48 10.06
C ARG A 125 -25.22 -16.48 8.54
N LEU A 126 -24.07 -16.17 7.96
CA LEU A 126 -23.81 -16.35 6.52
C LEU A 126 -22.64 -17.30 6.34
N ARG A 127 -22.85 -18.40 5.60
CA ARG A 127 -21.80 -19.37 5.24
C ARG A 127 -21.47 -19.22 3.77
N LEU A 128 -20.18 -19.10 3.47
CA LEU A 128 -19.66 -18.88 2.13
C LEU A 128 -18.60 -19.94 1.79
N ARG A 129 -18.59 -20.39 0.54
CA ARG A 129 -17.54 -21.21 -0.04
C ARG A 129 -16.55 -20.32 -0.79
N VAL A 130 -15.26 -20.55 -0.57
CA VAL A 130 -14.17 -19.83 -1.25
C VAL A 130 -14.07 -20.29 -2.70
N GLY A 131 -14.13 -19.33 -3.63
CA GLY A 131 -13.79 -19.51 -5.04
C GLY A 131 -12.35 -19.11 -5.31
N TYR A 132 -12.04 -17.82 -5.13
CA TYR A 132 -10.67 -17.31 -5.15
C TYR A 132 -10.40 -16.42 -3.94
N SER A 133 -9.16 -16.40 -3.47
CA SER A 133 -8.64 -15.44 -2.52
C SER A 133 -7.30 -14.89 -2.99
N TYR A 134 -7.05 -13.60 -2.74
CA TYR A 134 -5.85 -12.90 -3.20
C TYR A 134 -5.61 -11.65 -2.38
N GLY A 135 -4.33 -11.30 -2.24
CA GLY A 135 -3.90 -10.02 -1.66
C GLY A 135 -3.82 -8.97 -2.75
N ASN A 136 -4.15 -7.73 -2.40
CA ASN A 136 -4.03 -6.59 -3.30
C ASN A 136 -3.20 -5.47 -2.67
N CYS A 137 -2.56 -4.67 -3.53
CA CYS A 137 -1.71 -3.54 -3.14
C CYS A 137 -2.43 -2.59 -2.15
N PRO A 138 -1.77 -2.12 -1.07
CA PRO A 138 -2.36 -1.28 -0.03
C PRO A 138 -2.61 0.18 -0.45
N LYS A 139 -2.38 0.50 -1.74
CA LYS A 139 -2.49 1.86 -2.29
C LYS A 139 -3.88 2.48 -2.03
N TYR A 140 -3.86 3.76 -1.68
CA TYR A 140 -5.04 4.61 -1.46
C TYR A 140 -5.93 4.17 -0.29
N ILE A 141 -5.43 3.36 0.64
CA ILE A 141 -6.12 3.06 1.90
C ILE A 141 -5.79 4.17 2.90
N GLN A 142 -6.81 4.89 3.36
CA GLN A 142 -6.66 5.92 4.38
C GLN A 142 -6.49 5.28 5.76
N ALA A 143 -5.31 5.47 6.35
CA ALA A 143 -4.95 4.83 7.60
C ALA A 143 -5.76 5.40 8.76
N ARG A 144 -6.46 4.54 9.50
CA ARG A 144 -7.15 4.91 10.74
C ARG A 144 -7.30 3.71 11.66
N ARG A 145 -7.33 3.97 12.97
CA ARG A 145 -7.67 2.97 13.98
C ARG A 145 -9.19 2.91 14.10
N LEU A 146 -9.74 1.69 14.07
CA LEU A 146 -11.16 1.44 14.27
C LEU A 146 -11.39 0.87 15.66
N GLU A 147 -12.42 1.36 16.33
CA GLU A 147 -12.99 0.73 17.51
C GLU A 147 -14.45 0.40 17.19
N VAL A 148 -14.75 -0.89 17.05
CA VAL A 148 -16.11 -1.37 16.74
C VAL A 148 -16.83 -1.64 18.05
N HIS A 149 -17.84 -0.83 18.33
CA HIS A 149 -18.70 -1.00 19.50
C HIS A 149 -19.88 -1.94 19.22
N ALA A 150 -20.47 -2.49 20.29
CA ALA A 150 -21.72 -3.22 20.18
C ALA A 150 -22.84 -2.28 19.67
N PRO A 151 -23.85 -2.81 18.95
CA PRO A 151 -24.93 -1.98 18.42
C PRO A 151 -25.65 -1.24 19.54
N ILE A 152 -25.82 0.08 19.38
CA ILE A 152 -26.64 0.89 20.27
C ILE A 152 -28.08 0.78 19.76
N LYS A 153 -29.01 0.35 20.63
CA LYS A 153 -30.45 0.43 20.31
C LYS A 153 -30.85 1.91 20.28
N ILE A 154 -31.14 2.44 19.10
CA ILE A 154 -31.67 3.80 18.97
C ILE A 154 -33.14 3.81 19.40
N ALA A 155 -33.45 4.58 20.44
CA ALA A 155 -34.83 4.77 20.90
C ALA A 155 -35.66 5.43 19.78
N GLY A 156 -36.81 4.83 19.45
CA GLY A 156 -37.67 5.25 18.33
C GLY A 156 -37.54 4.38 17.07
N GLY A 157 -36.53 3.50 17.00
CA GLY A 157 -36.26 2.69 15.81
C GLY A 157 -35.69 3.54 14.67
N LEU A 158 -34.60 3.08 14.05
CA LEU A 158 -34.36 3.47 12.67
C LEU A 158 -35.42 2.74 11.86
N ASP A 159 -36.24 3.43 11.08
CA ASP A 159 -36.94 2.84 9.94
C ASP A 159 -36.03 3.06 8.72
N PRO A 160 -35.10 2.14 8.42
CA PRO A 160 -34.17 2.30 7.32
C PRO A 160 -34.86 1.83 6.03
N SER A 161 -36.13 2.22 5.83
CA SER A 161 -36.85 1.93 4.61
C SER A 161 -36.04 2.54 3.46
N PRO A 162 -35.48 1.71 2.55
CA PRO A 162 -34.62 2.21 1.49
C PRO A 162 -35.41 3.21 0.66
N ILE A 163 -34.89 4.43 0.50
CA ILE A 163 -35.57 5.45 -0.28
C ILE A 163 -35.46 5.05 -1.76
N LYS A 164 -36.57 4.57 -2.32
CA LYS A 164 -36.63 4.14 -3.72
C LYS A 164 -36.88 5.34 -4.64
N GLY A 165 -36.18 5.38 -5.77
CA GLY A 165 -36.46 6.34 -6.84
C GLY A 165 -35.95 7.77 -6.59
N GLN A 166 -35.27 8.04 -5.47
CA GLN A 166 -34.63 9.33 -5.24
C GLN A 166 -33.41 9.47 -6.14
N ARG A 167 -33.46 10.44 -7.06
CA ARG A 167 -32.37 10.75 -8.00
C ARG A 167 -31.43 11.83 -7.50
N VAL A 168 -31.72 12.38 -6.33
CA VAL A 168 -31.11 13.59 -5.78
C VAL A 168 -30.72 13.36 -4.34
N LEU A 169 -29.42 13.46 -4.05
CA LEU A 169 -28.94 13.42 -2.67
C LEU A 169 -29.43 14.67 -1.92
N ASP A 170 -29.95 14.49 -0.70
CA ASP A 170 -30.25 15.61 0.20
C ASP A 170 -28.97 16.19 0.83
N GLN A 171 -29.10 17.21 1.68
CA GLN A 171 -27.97 17.88 2.32
C GLN A 171 -27.12 16.94 3.20
N ARG A 172 -27.74 15.99 3.92
CA ARG A 172 -27.02 15.05 4.78
C ARG A 172 -26.18 14.10 3.93
N HIS A 173 -26.78 13.54 2.89
CA HIS A 173 -26.09 12.66 1.95
C HIS A 173 -24.97 13.36 1.18
N GLN A 174 -25.19 14.60 0.75
CA GLN A 174 -24.16 15.42 0.10
C GLN A 174 -22.99 15.69 1.04
N HIS A 175 -23.27 16.05 2.29
CA HIS A 175 -22.23 16.29 3.29
C HIS A 175 -21.36 15.04 3.52
N LEU A 176 -21.99 13.87 3.65
CA LEU A 176 -21.29 12.60 3.80
C LEU A 176 -20.37 12.29 2.61
N VAL A 177 -20.86 12.45 1.37
CA VAL A 177 -20.06 12.21 0.16
C VAL A 177 -18.90 13.21 0.06
N ALA A 178 -19.13 14.49 0.39
CA ALA A 178 -18.10 15.52 0.34
C ALA A 178 -16.97 15.28 1.35
N GLN A 179 -17.29 14.77 2.55
CA GLN A 179 -16.30 14.50 3.60
C GLN A 179 -15.63 13.14 3.46
N ALA A 180 -16.15 12.25 2.61
CA ALA A 180 -15.59 10.93 2.42
C ALA A 180 -14.19 11.00 1.82
N ASP A 181 -13.24 10.37 2.51
CA ASP A 181 -11.87 10.11 2.04
C ASP A 181 -11.73 8.66 1.50
N THR A 182 -12.79 7.87 1.60
CA THR A 182 -12.92 6.52 1.05
C THR A 182 -14.39 6.19 0.81
N PHE A 183 -14.67 5.49 -0.29
CA PHE A 183 -15.93 4.78 -0.49
C PHE A 183 -15.67 3.37 -1.01
N PHE A 184 -16.68 2.51 -0.91
CA PHE A 184 -16.65 1.14 -1.40
C PHE A 184 -17.55 0.99 -2.61
N ILE A 185 -17.07 0.26 -3.61
CA ILE A 185 -17.76 0.02 -4.87
C ILE A 185 -17.92 -1.49 -5.08
N GLY A 186 -19.13 -1.90 -5.39
CA GLY A 186 -19.48 -3.28 -5.75
C GLY A 186 -19.99 -3.30 -7.18
N THR A 187 -19.48 -4.24 -7.96
CA THR A 187 -19.85 -4.42 -9.36
C THR A 187 -20.04 -5.90 -9.65
N TYR A 188 -20.58 -6.22 -10.83
CA TYR A 188 -20.92 -7.58 -11.20
C TYR A 188 -20.82 -7.83 -12.72
N VAL A 189 -20.73 -9.08 -13.15
CA VAL A 189 -20.90 -9.52 -14.54
C VAL A 189 -21.75 -10.80 -14.62
N ASP A 190 -22.85 -10.74 -15.38
CA ASP A 190 -23.82 -11.84 -15.59
C ASP A 190 -23.41 -12.81 -16.71
N GLU A 191 -22.31 -12.56 -17.40
CA GLU A 191 -21.91 -13.36 -18.56
C GLU A 191 -21.20 -14.64 -18.16
N ALA A 192 -21.85 -15.77 -18.42
CA ALA A 192 -21.25 -17.09 -18.35
C ALA A 192 -20.42 -17.35 -19.62
N GLU A 193 -19.09 -17.27 -19.49
CA GLU A 193 -18.16 -17.81 -20.48
C GLU A 193 -17.83 -19.27 -20.10
N ASP A 194 -17.95 -20.20 -21.04
CA ASP A 194 -17.74 -21.65 -20.79
C ASP A 194 -16.35 -21.97 -20.24
N ASP A 195 -15.35 -21.16 -20.59
CA ASP A 195 -13.96 -21.29 -20.19
C ASP A 195 -13.60 -20.43 -18.96
N VAL A 196 -14.57 -19.83 -18.28
CA VAL A 196 -14.37 -18.98 -17.08
C VAL A 196 -14.91 -19.65 -15.83
N ASP A 197 -14.24 -19.44 -14.69
CA ASP A 197 -14.71 -19.89 -13.38
C ASP A 197 -15.74 -18.89 -12.81
N ALA A 198 -17.00 -18.97 -13.26
CA ALA A 198 -18.07 -18.04 -12.88
C ALA A 198 -18.30 -17.94 -11.36
N ALA A 199 -18.12 -19.03 -10.61
CA ALA A 199 -18.22 -19.01 -9.14
C ALA A 199 -17.15 -18.12 -8.47
N ALA A 200 -16.17 -17.66 -9.24
CA ALA A 200 -14.95 -17.08 -8.74
C ALA A 200 -14.66 -15.65 -9.24
N ILE A 201 -15.41 -15.12 -10.22
CA ILE A 201 -15.18 -13.76 -10.75
C ILE A 201 -16.43 -12.91 -11.06
N SER A 202 -17.65 -13.43 -10.89
CA SER A 202 -18.85 -12.67 -11.29
C SER A 202 -19.10 -11.42 -10.43
N CYS A 203 -18.80 -11.44 -9.13
CA CYS A 203 -18.90 -10.25 -8.27
C CYS A 203 -17.53 -9.60 -8.08
N ASP A 204 -17.45 -8.27 -7.93
CA ASP A 204 -16.29 -7.58 -7.37
C ASP A 204 -16.70 -6.64 -6.24
N ILE A 205 -15.76 -6.42 -5.33
CA ILE A 205 -15.80 -5.32 -4.36
C ILE A 205 -14.42 -4.70 -4.21
N SER A 206 -14.40 -3.36 -4.23
CA SER A 206 -13.19 -2.58 -4.03
C SER A 206 -13.48 -1.36 -3.16
N HIS A 207 -12.44 -0.75 -2.60
CA HIS A 207 -12.52 0.65 -2.18
C HIS A 207 -12.00 1.56 -3.30
N ARG A 208 -12.32 2.84 -3.18
CA ARG A 208 -11.67 3.99 -3.81
C ARG A 208 -11.37 4.98 -2.71
N GLY A 209 -10.15 5.49 -2.65
CA GLY A 209 -9.70 6.40 -1.60
C GLY A 209 -9.02 7.62 -2.18
N GLY A 210 -9.19 8.75 -1.50
CA GLY A 210 -8.65 10.05 -1.86
C GLY A 210 -8.74 11.00 -0.66
N ALA A 211 -8.44 12.28 -0.86
CA ALA A 211 -8.71 13.29 0.16
C ALA A 211 -10.22 13.59 0.20
N PRO A 212 -10.79 14.06 1.31
CA PRO A 212 -12.14 14.62 1.30
C PRO A 212 -12.35 15.55 0.09
N GLY A 213 -13.47 15.38 -0.62
CA GLY A 213 -13.77 16.07 -1.88
C GLY A 213 -13.28 15.37 -3.15
N PHE A 214 -12.62 14.20 -3.05
CA PHE A 214 -12.18 13.44 -4.24
C PHE A 214 -13.34 12.90 -5.09
N VAL A 215 -14.52 12.77 -4.49
CA VAL A 215 -15.78 12.50 -5.20
C VAL A 215 -16.46 13.83 -5.48
N GLN A 216 -16.44 14.24 -6.74
CA GLN A 216 -17.09 15.44 -7.21
C GLN A 216 -18.58 15.19 -7.37
N MET A 217 -19.39 16.13 -6.91
CA MET A 217 -20.83 16.12 -7.07
C MET A 217 -21.25 17.24 -8.00
N SER A 218 -22.07 16.93 -8.99
CA SER A 218 -22.69 17.91 -9.86
C SER A 218 -24.18 17.62 -10.05
N ARG A 219 -24.89 18.59 -10.65
CA ARG A 219 -26.28 18.43 -11.07
C ARG A 219 -26.32 18.29 -12.58
N SER A 220 -26.91 17.20 -13.06
CA SER A 220 -27.12 16.98 -14.49
C SER A 220 -28.40 16.19 -14.70
N GLY A 221 -29.22 16.59 -15.69
CA GLY A 221 -30.46 15.88 -16.04
C GLY A 221 -31.46 15.69 -14.88
N GLY A 222 -31.50 16.61 -13.92
CA GLY A 222 -32.36 16.50 -12.73
C GLY A 222 -31.90 15.50 -11.66
N ALA A 223 -30.71 14.89 -11.82
CA ALA A 223 -30.11 13.96 -10.87
C ALA A 223 -28.82 14.52 -10.26
N THR A 224 -28.41 13.96 -9.12
CA THR A 224 -27.05 14.13 -8.59
C THR A 224 -26.13 13.19 -9.34
N GLN A 225 -25.08 13.74 -9.96
CA GLN A 225 -24.03 12.98 -10.62
C GLN A 225 -22.80 12.95 -9.72
N LEU A 226 -22.24 11.75 -9.52
CA LEU A 226 -21.00 11.52 -8.79
C LEU A 226 -19.89 11.20 -9.79
N THR A 227 -18.75 11.89 -9.66
CA THR A 227 -17.58 11.68 -10.52
C THR A 227 -16.34 11.55 -9.66
N TRP A 228 -15.50 10.56 -9.95
CA TRP A 228 -14.20 10.37 -9.31
C TRP A 228 -13.19 9.85 -10.33
N GLY A 229 -11.90 9.97 -10.03
CA GLY A 229 -10.85 9.38 -10.86
C GLY A 229 -10.62 7.90 -10.53
N ASP A 230 -10.45 7.05 -11.54
CA ASP A 230 -9.98 5.68 -11.35
C ASP A 230 -8.46 5.63 -11.50
N TYR A 231 -7.76 5.25 -10.43
CA TYR A 231 -6.29 5.30 -10.36
C TYR A 231 -5.64 3.98 -10.77
N ARG A 232 -4.38 4.05 -11.19
CA ARG A 232 -3.62 2.85 -11.54
C ARG A 232 -3.51 1.87 -10.37
N GLY A 233 -4.06 0.68 -10.59
CA GLY A 233 -4.07 -0.43 -9.65
C GLY A 233 -3.11 -1.56 -10.03
N ASN A 234 -3.55 -2.80 -9.78
CA ASN A 234 -2.86 -4.06 -10.09
C ASN A 234 -3.09 -4.56 -11.53
N ASN A 235 -3.76 -3.76 -12.37
CA ASN A 235 -4.17 -4.12 -13.73
C ASN A 235 -5.07 -5.38 -13.82
N PHE A 236 -5.77 -5.78 -12.75
CA PHE A 236 -6.73 -6.88 -12.83
C PHE A 236 -8.03 -6.45 -13.53
N PHE A 237 -8.39 -5.16 -13.40
CA PHE A 237 -9.59 -4.55 -13.97
C PHE A 237 -10.92 -5.13 -13.50
N ASN A 238 -10.99 -5.85 -12.37
CA ASN A 238 -12.24 -6.48 -11.90
C ASN A 238 -13.43 -5.52 -11.81
N THR A 239 -13.23 -4.35 -11.21
CA THR A 239 -14.30 -3.35 -11.10
C THR A 239 -14.72 -2.79 -12.47
N LEU A 240 -13.74 -2.41 -13.31
CA LEU A 240 -13.98 -1.75 -14.60
C LEU A 240 -14.49 -2.72 -15.68
N GLY A 241 -14.01 -3.97 -15.69
CA GLY A 241 -14.48 -5.02 -16.59
C GLY A 241 -15.95 -5.31 -16.35
N ASN A 242 -16.36 -5.40 -15.08
CA ASN A 242 -17.77 -5.51 -14.71
C ASN A 242 -18.60 -4.31 -15.18
N ILE A 243 -18.12 -3.07 -14.96
CA ILE A 243 -18.78 -1.84 -15.42
C ILE A 243 -18.94 -1.82 -16.94
N LEU A 244 -17.91 -2.26 -17.68
CA LEU A 244 -17.96 -2.35 -19.14
C LEU A 244 -19.01 -3.38 -19.60
N ALA A 245 -19.23 -4.43 -18.82
CA ALA A 245 -20.22 -5.46 -19.11
C ALA A 245 -21.66 -5.01 -18.86
N ASN A 246 -21.94 -4.41 -17.70
CA ASN A 246 -23.31 -4.20 -17.22
C ASN A 246 -23.71 -2.75 -16.94
N GLY A 247 -22.77 -1.80 -16.95
CA GLY A 247 -23.03 -0.39 -16.71
C GLY A 247 -23.63 -0.07 -15.33
N GLN A 248 -23.45 -0.94 -14.33
CA GLN A 248 -24.04 -0.77 -13.00
C GLN A 248 -23.01 -0.93 -11.87
N ALA A 249 -23.21 -0.14 -10.81
CA ALA A 249 -22.43 -0.24 -9.58
C ALA A 249 -23.28 0.02 -8.34
N ALA A 250 -22.86 -0.51 -7.20
CA ALA A 250 -23.30 -0.07 -5.89
C ALA A 250 -22.18 0.67 -5.17
N LEU A 251 -22.54 1.72 -4.43
CA LEU A 251 -21.62 2.53 -3.65
C LEU A 251 -22.00 2.49 -2.18
N LEU A 252 -21.00 2.43 -1.31
CA LEU A 252 -21.15 2.55 0.13
C LEU A 252 -20.19 3.64 0.64
N PHE A 253 -20.76 4.66 1.25
CA PHE A 253 -20.04 5.70 1.99
C PHE A 253 -20.25 5.47 3.49
N ILE A 254 -19.19 5.66 4.27
CA ILE A 254 -19.21 5.51 5.72
C ILE A 254 -18.52 6.73 6.32
N ASP A 255 -19.21 7.40 7.24
CA ASP A 255 -18.55 8.29 8.19
C ASP A 255 -18.01 7.42 9.32
N PHE A 256 -16.69 7.26 9.37
CA PHE A 256 -16.03 6.42 10.36
C PHE A 256 -16.02 7.03 11.77
N GLN A 257 -16.38 8.31 11.93
CA GLN A 257 -16.51 8.95 13.24
C GLN A 257 -17.87 8.68 13.86
N THR A 258 -18.94 8.76 13.07
CA THR A 258 -20.33 8.64 13.55
C THR A 258 -20.94 7.26 13.31
N GLY A 259 -20.43 6.51 12.33
CA GLY A 259 -21.03 5.27 11.85
C GLY A 259 -22.17 5.48 10.86
N ASP A 260 -22.48 6.72 10.48
CA ASP A 260 -23.49 7.00 9.45
C ASP A 260 -23.07 6.40 8.10
N THR A 261 -24.03 5.78 7.41
CA THR A 261 -23.77 5.12 6.12
C THR A 261 -24.76 5.57 5.05
N LEU A 262 -24.26 5.80 3.84
CA LEU A 262 -25.07 5.94 2.63
C LEU A 262 -24.79 4.75 1.72
N ILE A 263 -25.84 3.98 1.40
CA ILE A 263 -25.79 2.85 0.48
C ILE A 263 -26.59 3.21 -0.76
N CYS A 264 -25.91 3.28 -1.90
CA CYS A 264 -26.53 3.45 -3.20
C CYS A 264 -26.49 2.11 -3.95
N ARG A 265 -27.65 1.54 -4.30
CA ARG A 265 -27.76 0.25 -4.99
C ARG A 265 -28.11 0.47 -6.47
N GLY A 266 -27.58 -0.36 -7.38
CA GLY A 266 -27.96 -0.38 -8.80
C GLY A 266 -27.80 0.96 -9.55
N LEU A 267 -26.77 1.74 -9.24
CA LEU A 267 -26.53 3.02 -9.92
C LEU A 267 -26.05 2.79 -11.36
N PRO A 268 -26.62 3.50 -12.35
CA PRO A 268 -26.03 3.59 -13.68
C PRO A 268 -24.64 4.23 -13.56
N ILE A 269 -23.66 3.62 -14.19
CA ILE A 269 -22.27 4.10 -14.20
C ILE A 269 -21.70 3.94 -15.60
N GLN A 270 -20.91 4.93 -16.01
CA GLN A 270 -20.20 4.92 -17.28
C GLN A 270 -18.77 5.39 -17.05
N THR A 271 -17.84 4.83 -17.80
CA THR A 271 -16.47 5.34 -17.89
C THR A 271 -16.42 6.48 -18.90
N VAL A 272 -15.73 7.58 -18.58
CA VAL A 272 -15.55 8.73 -19.48
C VAL A 272 -14.07 8.85 -19.81
N GLY A 273 -13.73 8.84 -21.10
CA GLY A 273 -12.35 8.84 -21.61
C GLY A 273 -11.85 7.44 -21.99
N PRO A 274 -10.66 7.33 -22.63
CA PRO A 274 -10.02 6.03 -22.84
C PRO A 274 -9.79 5.33 -21.48
N PRO A 275 -9.63 3.98 -21.43
CA PRO A 275 -9.31 3.24 -20.20
C PRO A 275 -7.89 3.53 -19.66
N GLU A 276 -7.29 4.62 -20.14
CA GLU A 276 -6.14 5.24 -19.53
C GLU A 276 -6.58 5.71 -18.14
N TYR A 277 -5.85 5.26 -17.12
CA TYR A 277 -6.09 5.64 -15.75
C TYR A 277 -6.28 7.15 -15.64
N SER A 278 -7.24 7.58 -14.82
CA SER A 278 -7.42 9.00 -14.54
C SER A 278 -6.06 9.58 -14.15
N PRO A 279 -5.55 10.58 -14.87
CA PRO A 279 -4.27 11.21 -14.56
C PRO A 279 -4.35 12.04 -13.27
N TYR A 280 -5.32 11.78 -12.39
CA TYR A 280 -5.67 12.67 -11.30
C TYR A 280 -5.99 11.89 -10.03
N ASN A 281 -4.98 11.63 -9.18
CA ASN A 281 -5.16 11.31 -7.77
C ASN A 281 -5.36 12.62 -6.98
N PRO A 282 -6.55 12.89 -6.38
CA PRO A 282 -6.83 14.13 -5.64
C PRO A 282 -6.14 14.18 -4.26
N ALA A 283 -5.55 13.07 -3.79
CA ALA A 283 -4.63 13.07 -2.66
C ALA A 283 -3.20 12.86 -3.17
N ALA A 284 -2.63 13.91 -3.78
CA ALA A 284 -1.25 14.04 -4.27
C ALA A 284 -0.88 13.07 -5.42
N SER A 285 -0.51 13.59 -6.61
CA SER A 285 0.73 13.14 -7.32
C SER A 285 0.81 13.31 -8.85
N LEU A 286 -0.14 13.93 -9.55
CA LEU A 286 0.02 14.11 -11.01
C LEU A 286 0.28 15.55 -11.47
N ALA A 287 -0.02 16.55 -10.66
CA ALA A 287 0.49 17.91 -10.89
C ALA A 287 1.87 18.15 -10.23
N ALA A 288 2.18 17.42 -9.15
CA ALA A 288 3.45 17.56 -8.46
C ALA A 288 4.54 16.86 -9.27
N ARG A 289 5.48 17.64 -9.80
CA ARG A 289 6.72 17.14 -10.41
C ARG A 289 7.88 17.52 -9.51
N VAL A 290 8.87 16.66 -9.49
CA VAL A 290 10.19 16.95 -8.91
C VAL A 290 11.18 17.01 -10.05
N GLN A 291 12.04 18.03 -10.03
CA GLN A 291 13.09 18.20 -11.03
C GLN A 291 14.40 17.64 -10.48
N CYS A 292 15.11 16.87 -11.27
CA CYS A 292 16.47 16.44 -10.96
C CYS A 292 17.39 17.67 -11.03
N VAL A 293 17.94 18.10 -9.90
CA VAL A 293 18.82 19.28 -9.80
C VAL A 293 20.29 18.91 -9.57
N GLY A 294 20.58 17.64 -9.32
CA GLY A 294 21.95 17.15 -9.16
C GLY A 294 22.06 15.64 -9.32
N ILE A 295 23.17 15.18 -9.90
CA ILE A 295 23.50 13.76 -10.03
C ILE A 295 24.97 13.60 -9.67
N GLU A 296 25.26 12.71 -8.72
CA GLU A 296 26.61 12.46 -8.23
C GLU A 296 26.86 10.96 -8.12
N ASP A 297 28.07 10.51 -8.48
CA ASP A 297 28.48 9.13 -8.23
C ASP A 297 28.77 8.96 -6.73
N ALA A 298 27.92 8.19 -6.05
CA ALA A 298 28.00 7.98 -4.61
C ALA A 298 28.93 6.80 -4.24
N ALA A 299 29.01 5.80 -5.11
CA ALA A 299 29.93 4.66 -5.06
C ALA A 299 29.88 3.90 -6.40
N HIS A 300 30.69 2.85 -6.56
CA HIS A 300 30.67 2.04 -7.79
C HIS A 300 29.26 1.44 -8.04
N GLY A 301 28.63 1.82 -9.16
CA GLY A 301 27.28 1.38 -9.52
C GLY A 301 26.16 2.00 -8.67
N ILE A 302 26.43 3.10 -7.95
CA ILE A 302 25.49 3.77 -7.06
C ILE A 302 25.57 5.28 -7.29
N LYS A 303 24.45 5.92 -7.59
CA LYS A 303 24.35 7.36 -7.81
C LYS A 303 23.40 7.99 -6.79
N THR A 304 23.70 9.22 -6.37
CA THR A 304 22.78 10.09 -5.66
C THR A 304 22.13 11.03 -6.65
N PHE A 305 20.81 11.11 -6.60
CA PHE A 305 20.00 12.03 -7.39
C PHE A 305 19.36 13.02 -6.43
N THR A 306 19.69 14.30 -6.61
CA THR A 306 19.12 15.40 -5.84
C THR A 306 17.95 16.00 -6.62
N TRP A 307 16.85 16.21 -5.92
CA TRP A 307 15.58 16.66 -6.47
C TRP A 307 15.14 17.97 -5.85
N SER A 308 14.51 18.83 -6.64
CA SER A 308 13.75 19.97 -6.09
C SER A 308 12.60 19.45 -5.22
N ALA A 309 12.22 20.19 -4.19
CA ALA A 309 10.96 19.96 -3.52
C ALA A 309 9.80 20.01 -4.54
N PRO A 310 8.75 19.19 -4.39
CA PRO A 310 7.58 19.27 -5.23
C PRO A 310 6.94 20.65 -5.06
N GLN A 311 6.37 21.19 -6.16
CA GLN A 311 5.61 22.44 -6.06
C GLN A 311 4.50 22.31 -5.00
N PRO A 312 4.31 23.31 -4.12
CA PRO A 312 3.27 23.25 -3.11
C PRO A 312 1.90 23.10 -3.78
N ALA A 313 1.15 22.06 -3.42
CA ALA A 313 -0.26 22.01 -3.78
C ALA A 313 -0.98 23.11 -2.97
N ILE A 314 -1.87 23.85 -3.61
CA ILE A 314 -2.76 24.77 -2.89
C ILE A 314 -4.02 23.99 -2.51
N ILE A 315 -4.20 23.75 -1.22
CA ILE A 315 -5.42 23.15 -0.66
C ILE A 315 -6.10 24.24 0.18
N ASP A 316 -7.35 24.57 -0.13
CA ASP A 316 -8.12 25.64 0.54
C ASP A 316 -7.41 27.00 0.61
N GLY A 317 -6.69 27.37 -0.46
CA GLY A 317 -5.94 28.63 -0.53
C GLY A 317 -4.63 28.64 0.28
N LYS A 318 -4.22 27.51 0.87
CA LYS A 318 -2.98 27.36 1.63
C LYS A 318 -1.99 26.43 0.89
N PRO A 319 -0.72 26.82 0.74
CA PRO A 319 0.30 25.93 0.19
C PRO A 319 0.60 24.79 1.19
N THR A 320 0.57 23.55 0.72
CA THR A 320 1.06 22.41 1.48
C THR A 320 2.59 22.38 1.43
N ALA A 321 3.24 22.50 2.58
CA ALA A 321 4.68 22.31 2.67
C ALA A 321 5.02 20.81 2.54
N PHE A 322 5.89 20.47 1.59
CA PHE A 322 6.53 19.15 1.57
C PHE A 322 7.42 19.03 2.82
N THR A 323 7.30 17.91 3.52
CA THR A 323 8.17 17.52 4.63
C THR A 323 8.33 16.01 4.61
N HIS A 324 9.41 15.51 5.20
CA HIS A 324 9.62 14.08 5.43
C HIS A 324 10.28 13.85 6.78
N THR A 325 10.06 12.66 7.34
CA THR A 325 10.79 12.18 8.52
C THR A 325 11.95 11.30 8.07
N ALA A 326 13.07 11.37 8.79
CA ALA A 326 14.25 10.57 8.51
C ALA A 326 13.93 9.07 8.49
N GLY A 327 14.18 8.43 7.35
CA GLY A 327 13.89 7.02 7.10
C GLY A 327 12.72 6.77 6.13
N GLN A 328 11.88 7.77 5.86
CA GLN A 328 10.78 7.64 4.89
C GLN A 328 11.27 7.57 3.43
N PHE A 329 10.40 7.07 2.55
CA PHE A 329 10.64 6.99 1.11
C PHE A 329 9.71 7.88 0.29
N GLY A 330 10.19 8.28 -0.88
CA GLY A 330 9.43 8.99 -1.90
C GLY A 330 8.91 8.04 -2.98
N SER A 331 7.72 8.31 -3.51
CA SER A 331 7.18 7.63 -4.69
C SER A 331 7.39 8.47 -5.94
N PHE A 332 7.88 7.86 -7.02
CA PHE A 332 8.21 8.53 -8.28
C PHE A 332 7.42 7.89 -9.43
N ASN A 333 6.78 8.73 -10.24
CA ASN A 333 5.93 8.34 -11.35
C ASN A 333 6.62 8.63 -12.69
N PHE A 334 6.82 7.57 -13.47
CA PHE A 334 7.53 7.56 -14.75
C PHE A 334 6.59 7.49 -15.96
N GLN A 335 5.28 7.73 -15.78
CA GLN A 335 4.27 7.57 -16.82
C GLN A 335 4.50 8.45 -18.07
N ASP A 336 5.10 9.64 -17.90
CA ASP A 336 5.42 10.55 -19.01
C ASP A 336 6.81 10.28 -19.63
N LEU A 337 7.49 9.21 -19.18
CA LEU A 337 8.83 8.86 -19.61
C LEU A 337 8.80 7.49 -20.27
N GLU A 338 9.64 7.28 -21.28
CA GLU A 338 9.90 5.96 -21.89
C GLU A 338 10.74 5.09 -20.94
N ALA A 339 10.29 4.92 -19.69
CA ALA A 339 10.97 4.07 -18.72
C ALA A 339 10.85 2.58 -19.16
N PRO A 340 11.91 1.75 -19.01
CA PRO A 340 11.93 0.41 -19.56
C PRO A 340 10.93 -0.51 -18.85
N GLY A 341 10.20 -1.31 -19.62
CA GLY A 341 9.36 -2.41 -19.12
C GLY A 341 7.98 -2.02 -18.59
N GLY A 342 7.41 -0.88 -19.00
CA GLY A 342 6.03 -0.49 -18.66
C GLY A 342 5.82 -0.12 -17.18
N VAL A 343 6.92 0.05 -16.44
CA VAL A 343 6.92 0.46 -15.04
C VAL A 343 6.59 1.94 -14.95
N THR A 344 5.52 2.29 -14.24
CA THR A 344 5.15 3.69 -14.04
C THR A 344 5.35 4.20 -12.63
N ASN A 345 5.66 3.35 -11.65
CA ASN A 345 5.93 3.82 -10.30
C ASN A 345 7.05 3.02 -9.63
N ARG A 346 7.91 3.74 -8.91
CA ARG A 346 8.94 3.18 -8.03
C ARG A 346 9.10 4.04 -6.79
N THR A 347 9.50 3.41 -5.69
CA THR A 347 9.81 4.08 -4.44
C THR A 347 11.30 4.01 -4.17
N TRP A 348 11.85 5.08 -3.61
CA TRP A 348 13.20 5.11 -3.07
C TRP A 348 13.23 5.88 -1.77
N THR A 349 13.97 5.36 -0.80
CA THR A 349 14.21 6.06 0.46
C THR A 349 14.83 7.43 0.21
N ILE A 350 14.35 8.43 0.93
CA ILE A 350 14.92 9.77 0.93
C ILE A 350 16.20 9.71 1.77
N SER A 351 17.35 9.62 1.10
CA SER A 351 18.67 9.45 1.71
C SER A 351 19.24 10.74 2.31
N SER A 352 18.66 11.90 1.96
CA SER A 352 18.95 13.19 2.59
C SER A 352 18.28 13.34 3.96
N HIS A 353 18.94 14.06 4.86
CA HIS A 353 18.36 14.47 6.13
C HIS A 353 17.19 15.47 5.90
N PRO A 354 16.12 15.48 6.73
CA PRO A 354 15.02 16.44 6.65
C PRO A 354 15.45 17.91 6.60
N ASP A 355 16.52 18.29 7.29
CA ASP A 355 17.01 19.68 7.28
C ASP A 355 17.45 20.16 5.88
N GLN A 356 17.86 19.26 4.97
CA GLN A 356 18.22 19.65 3.60
C GLN A 356 17.04 20.30 2.89
N LEU A 357 15.83 19.80 3.15
CA LEU A 357 14.62 20.39 2.58
C LEU A 357 14.38 21.80 3.12
N ALA A 358 14.57 22.00 4.43
CA ALA A 358 14.43 23.31 5.04
C ALA A 358 15.50 24.32 4.56
N SER A 359 16.73 23.87 4.32
CA SER A 359 17.84 24.77 3.97
C SER A 359 17.94 25.10 2.48
N SER A 360 17.64 24.13 1.61
CA SER A 360 17.88 24.27 0.16
C SER A 360 16.67 23.93 -0.70
N ASN A 361 15.51 23.65 -0.10
CA ASN A 361 14.30 23.24 -0.81
C ASN A 361 14.54 22.04 -1.75
N THR A 362 15.40 21.11 -1.32
CA THR A 362 15.77 19.89 -2.07
C THR A 362 15.79 18.67 -1.16
N PHE A 363 15.67 17.50 -1.77
CA PHE A 363 15.89 16.21 -1.12
C PHE A 363 16.69 15.30 -2.04
N ALA A 364 17.27 14.24 -1.53
CA ALA A 364 18.07 13.30 -2.31
C ALA A 364 17.59 11.86 -2.14
N ILE A 365 17.67 11.09 -3.21
CA ILE A 365 17.60 9.62 -3.19
C ILE A 365 18.93 9.07 -3.66
N THR A 366 19.31 7.88 -3.19
CA THR A 366 20.55 7.23 -3.61
C THR A 366 20.24 5.82 -4.06
N VAL A 367 20.61 5.52 -5.30
CA VAL A 367 20.05 4.39 -6.05
C VAL A 367 21.19 3.52 -6.57
N LYS A 368 21.16 2.24 -6.22
CA LYS A 368 22.02 1.21 -6.81
C LYS A 368 21.46 0.76 -8.16
N ARG A 369 22.34 0.60 -9.15
CA ARG A 369 22.01 0.05 -10.46
C ARG A 369 21.78 -1.46 -10.35
N ALA A 370 20.53 -1.89 -10.23
CA ALA A 370 20.18 -3.30 -9.99
C ALA A 370 18.96 -3.82 -10.78
N GLY A 371 18.03 -2.95 -11.18
CA GLY A 371 16.83 -3.30 -11.96
C GLY A 371 16.52 -2.29 -13.07
N LEU A 372 15.50 -2.57 -13.88
CA LEU A 372 15.15 -1.82 -15.10
C LEU A 372 15.09 -0.30 -14.89
N VAL A 373 14.29 0.18 -13.95
CA VAL A 373 14.14 1.63 -13.70
C VAL A 373 15.40 2.24 -13.08
N SER A 374 16.09 1.53 -12.19
CA SER A 374 17.36 2.03 -11.64
C SER A 374 18.45 2.14 -12.69
N SER A 375 18.51 1.21 -13.65
CA SER A 375 19.44 1.31 -14.79
C SER A 375 19.06 2.50 -15.68
N TRP A 376 17.77 2.68 -15.96
CA TRP A 376 17.30 3.84 -16.70
C TRP A 376 17.65 5.17 -16.02
N LEU A 377 17.45 5.29 -14.71
CA LEU A 377 17.87 6.46 -13.94
C LEU A 377 19.37 6.73 -14.08
N HIS A 378 20.19 5.68 -14.05
CA HIS A 378 21.64 5.81 -14.18
C HIS A 378 22.11 6.23 -15.56
N ASP A 379 21.43 5.74 -16.60
CA ASP A 379 21.85 5.87 -18.00
C ASP A 379 21.23 7.10 -18.68
N HIS A 380 19.97 7.39 -18.41
CA HIS A 380 19.16 8.33 -19.18
C HIS A 380 18.79 9.60 -18.41
N LEU A 381 18.58 9.53 -17.09
CA LEU A 381 18.21 10.73 -16.33
C LEU A 381 19.33 11.78 -16.38
N ARG A 382 18.94 13.03 -16.59
CA ARG A 382 19.81 14.20 -16.63
C ARG A 382 19.32 15.26 -15.64
N VAL A 383 20.23 16.15 -15.24
CA VAL A 383 19.86 17.37 -14.52
C VAL A 383 18.93 18.21 -15.41
N GLY A 384 17.84 18.69 -14.84
CA GLY A 384 16.77 19.39 -15.54
C GLY A 384 15.54 18.53 -15.82
N ASP A 385 15.69 17.20 -15.87
CA ASP A 385 14.57 16.29 -16.12
C ASP A 385 13.57 16.32 -14.97
N GLN A 386 12.29 16.18 -15.31
CA GLN A 386 11.21 16.18 -14.33
C GLN A 386 10.49 14.83 -14.32
N ILE A 387 10.24 14.31 -13.12
CA ILE A 387 9.51 13.07 -12.88
C ILE A 387 8.27 13.38 -12.04
N GLY A 388 7.17 12.65 -12.27
CA GLY A 388 5.98 12.79 -11.44
C GLY A 388 6.26 12.36 -10.00
N TRP A 389 5.61 13.01 -9.03
CA TRP A 389 5.89 12.83 -7.61
C TRP A 389 4.68 12.31 -6.84
N GLY A 390 4.79 11.08 -6.35
CA GLY A 390 3.81 10.28 -5.61
C GLY A 390 3.57 10.68 -4.15
N GLY A 391 4.40 11.54 -3.58
CA GLY A 391 4.39 11.83 -2.14
C GLY A 391 5.39 10.99 -1.34
N VAL A 392 5.35 11.18 -0.01
CA VAL A 392 6.19 10.49 0.98
C VAL A 392 5.36 9.47 1.73
N ASP A 393 5.93 8.31 2.00
CA ASP A 393 5.35 7.30 2.90
C ASP A 393 6.47 6.55 3.64
N GLY A 394 6.11 5.66 4.55
CA GLY A 394 7.03 4.85 5.34
C GLY A 394 6.91 5.11 6.84
N GLN A 395 6.96 4.02 7.60
CA GLN A 395 6.93 4.01 9.08
C GLN A 395 8.30 3.69 9.70
N PHE A 396 9.29 3.36 8.88
CA PHE A 396 10.65 3.12 9.34
C PHE A 396 11.34 4.47 9.59
N THR A 397 11.08 5.07 10.74
CA THR A 397 11.54 6.44 11.08
C THR A 397 12.41 6.46 12.33
N ALA A 398 13.30 7.44 12.42
CA ALA A 398 14.11 7.66 13.61
C ALA A 398 13.25 8.09 14.81
N ASP A 399 13.38 7.39 15.94
CA ASP A 399 12.82 7.81 17.23
C ASP A 399 13.89 8.51 18.09
N PRO A 400 13.86 9.85 18.22
CA PRO A 400 14.86 10.60 18.99
C PRO A 400 14.70 10.46 20.52
N SER A 401 13.77 9.63 21.01
CA SER A 401 13.63 9.35 22.45
C SER A 401 14.55 8.24 22.96
N VAL A 402 15.16 7.48 22.05
CA VAL A 402 16.07 6.37 22.40
C VAL A 402 17.41 6.89 22.90
N LYS A 403 18.06 6.17 23.82
CA LYS A 403 19.41 6.55 24.31
C LYS A 403 20.52 6.14 23.36
N HIS A 404 20.35 5.01 22.69
CA HIS A 404 21.35 4.42 21.79
C HIS A 404 20.66 3.80 20.57
N ALA A 405 21.04 4.27 19.39
CA ALA A 405 20.57 3.77 18.11
C ALA A 405 21.67 2.92 17.44
N VAL A 406 21.36 1.64 17.19
CA VAL A 406 22.22 0.72 16.46
C VAL A 406 21.69 0.62 15.03
N LEU A 407 22.44 1.18 14.09
CA LEU A 407 22.07 1.21 12.68
C LEU A 407 22.78 0.06 11.97
N ILE A 408 22.05 -0.83 11.31
CA ILE A 408 22.62 -2.00 10.65
C ILE A 408 22.22 -2.00 9.17
N GLY A 409 23.17 -1.66 8.32
CA GLY A 409 22.96 -1.51 6.88
C GLY A 409 23.58 -2.64 6.08
N GLY A 410 22.84 -3.17 5.11
CA GLY A 410 23.34 -4.07 4.07
C GLY A 410 23.31 -3.41 2.70
N GLY A 411 24.47 -3.14 2.09
CA GLY A 411 24.56 -2.49 0.78
C GLY A 411 23.74 -1.20 0.70
N ILE A 412 22.84 -1.09 -0.29
CA ILE A 412 22.03 0.13 -0.48
C ILE A 412 21.03 0.40 0.66
N GLY A 413 20.78 -0.55 1.57
CA GLY A 413 19.98 -0.31 2.78
C GLY A 413 20.60 0.67 3.76
N ILE A 414 21.77 1.20 3.47
CA ILE A 414 22.34 2.35 4.16
C ILE A 414 21.54 3.65 3.97
N THR A 415 20.68 3.75 2.95
CA THR A 415 19.97 5.01 2.62
C THR A 415 19.00 5.52 3.69
N PRO A 416 18.07 4.73 4.27
CA PRO A 416 17.28 5.20 5.41
C PRO A 416 18.17 5.52 6.60
N LEU A 417 19.17 4.66 6.84
CA LEU A 417 20.05 4.77 7.99
C LEU A 417 20.91 6.02 7.96
N ARG A 418 21.29 6.53 6.78
CA ARG A 418 21.98 7.83 6.66
C ARG A 418 21.11 8.97 7.16
N SER A 419 19.86 9.01 6.71
CA SER A 419 18.92 10.06 7.13
C SER A 419 18.72 10.00 8.64
N MET A 420 18.50 8.80 9.18
CA MET A 420 18.37 8.57 10.63
C MET A 420 19.65 8.93 11.41
N PHE A 421 20.82 8.56 10.89
CA PHE A 421 22.12 8.84 11.49
C PHE A 421 22.28 10.33 11.77
N HIS A 422 21.98 11.18 10.80
CA HIS A 422 22.04 12.63 10.99
C HIS A 422 21.01 13.14 12.01
N THR A 423 19.80 12.59 12.01
CA THR A 423 18.78 12.95 13.01
C THR A 423 19.23 12.58 14.42
N PHE A 424 19.74 11.37 14.64
CA PHE A 424 20.29 10.94 15.92
C PHE A 424 21.50 11.79 16.34
N LEU A 425 22.38 12.10 15.40
CA LEU A 425 23.58 12.91 15.64
C LEU A 425 23.21 14.31 16.15
N LYS A 426 22.20 14.93 15.53
CA LYS A 426 21.65 16.24 15.90
C LYS A 426 21.01 16.24 17.30
N HIS A 427 20.32 15.15 17.67
CA HIS A 427 19.68 15.01 18.98
C HIS A 427 20.61 14.51 20.09
N GLY A 428 21.91 14.32 19.82
CA GLY A 428 22.86 13.88 20.84
C GLY A 428 22.77 12.40 21.20
N ILE A 429 22.01 11.60 20.43
CA ILE A 429 21.83 10.17 20.67
C ILE A 429 23.13 9.42 20.37
N HIS A 430 23.46 8.40 21.17
CA HIS A 430 24.59 7.52 20.89
C HIS A 430 24.29 6.67 19.65
N ILE A 431 25.27 6.53 18.76
CA ILE A 431 25.10 5.83 17.49
C ILE A 431 26.15 4.74 17.37
N THR A 432 25.72 3.54 16.99
CA THR A 432 26.64 2.51 16.48
C THR A 432 26.17 2.03 15.13
N LEU A 433 26.95 2.33 14.09
CA LEU A 433 26.67 1.91 12.72
C LEU A 433 27.46 0.63 12.40
N LEU A 434 26.75 -0.43 12.05
CA LEU A 434 27.30 -1.67 11.48
C LEU A 434 26.94 -1.72 10.00
N TYR A 435 27.90 -1.48 9.12
CA TYR A 435 27.69 -1.43 7.67
C TYR A 435 28.36 -2.60 6.97
N SER A 436 27.56 -3.48 6.37
CA SER A 436 28.04 -4.66 5.65
C SER A 436 27.89 -4.44 4.14
N ILE A 437 29.00 -4.55 3.41
CA ILE A 437 29.04 -4.42 1.95
C ILE A 437 29.75 -5.62 1.32
N ARG A 438 29.48 -5.87 0.04
CA ARG A 438 30.12 -6.99 -0.68
C ARG A 438 31.56 -6.67 -1.07
N HIS A 439 31.79 -5.45 -1.56
CA HIS A 439 33.11 -4.95 -1.98
C HIS A 439 33.27 -3.51 -1.49
N SER A 440 34.47 -3.09 -1.13
CA SER A 440 34.78 -1.76 -0.59
C SER A 440 34.39 -0.62 -1.52
N ARG A 441 34.48 -0.83 -2.85
CA ARG A 441 34.01 0.11 -3.88
C ARG A 441 32.51 0.41 -3.84
N GLU A 442 31.71 -0.40 -3.15
CA GLU A 442 30.28 -0.17 -2.93
C GLU A 442 30.00 0.60 -1.62
N GLY A 443 31.03 1.07 -0.92
CA GLY A 443 30.94 1.76 0.38
C GLY A 443 30.32 3.16 0.30
N THR A 444 29.02 3.24 0.01
CA THR A 444 28.25 4.49 -0.08
C THR A 444 28.27 5.25 1.25
N PHE A 445 28.55 6.56 1.20
CA PHE A 445 28.60 7.49 2.35
C PHE A 445 29.64 7.18 3.44
N MET A 446 30.54 6.22 3.21
CA MET A 446 31.46 5.74 4.25
C MET A 446 32.32 6.85 4.84
N THR A 447 32.85 7.76 4.01
CA THR A 447 33.67 8.89 4.47
C THR A 447 32.93 9.81 5.44
N GLU A 448 31.64 10.02 5.23
CA GLU A 448 30.81 10.87 6.08
C GLU A 448 30.66 10.27 7.48
N PHE A 449 30.32 8.98 7.55
CA PHE A 449 30.19 8.27 8.82
C PHE A 449 31.51 8.20 9.58
N LEU A 450 32.61 7.88 8.88
CA LEU A 450 33.94 7.81 9.50
C LEU A 450 34.38 9.17 10.06
N ARG A 451 34.18 10.28 9.31
CA ARG A 451 34.46 11.64 9.81
C ARG A 451 33.63 11.98 11.04
N ALA A 452 32.35 11.59 11.07
CA ALA A 452 31.51 11.81 12.26
C ALA A 452 31.99 11.01 13.47
N ALA A 453 32.48 9.78 13.27
CA ALA A 453 33.09 8.97 14.31
C ALA A 453 34.41 9.58 14.82
N GLU A 454 35.25 10.11 13.93
CA GLU A 454 36.49 10.81 14.31
C GLU A 454 36.21 12.11 15.06
N GLY A 455 35.20 12.88 14.63
CA GLY A 455 34.85 14.16 15.25
C GLY A 455 34.08 14.02 16.58
N LYS A 456 33.32 12.94 16.76
CA LYS A 456 32.52 12.68 17.98
C LYS A 456 32.65 11.23 18.47
N PRO A 457 33.86 10.76 18.82
CA PRO A 457 34.13 9.33 19.11
C PRO A 457 33.42 8.81 20.37
N ARG A 458 32.95 9.69 21.26
CA ARG A 458 32.12 9.32 22.42
C ARG A 458 30.66 9.06 22.05
N GLN A 459 30.17 9.69 20.98
CA GLN A 459 28.78 9.60 20.53
C GLN A 459 28.63 8.58 19.39
N VAL A 460 29.61 8.50 18.49
CA VAL A 460 29.48 7.77 17.22
C VAL A 460 30.55 6.69 17.12
N LYS A 461 30.11 5.46 16.88
CA LYS A 461 30.94 4.32 16.50
C LYS A 461 30.53 3.82 15.12
N VAL A 462 31.50 3.54 14.26
CA VAL A 462 31.26 3.04 12.90
C VAL A 462 32.12 1.82 12.65
N HIS A 463 31.47 0.74 12.21
CA HIS A 463 32.12 -0.52 11.88
C HIS A 463 31.67 -0.95 10.50
N VAL A 464 32.62 -1.08 9.58
CA VAL A 464 32.37 -1.52 8.21
C VAL A 464 32.96 -2.91 8.03
N THR A 465 32.22 -3.80 7.38
CA THR A 465 32.71 -5.13 7.00
C THR A 465 32.51 -5.42 5.53
N VAL A 466 33.49 -6.09 4.93
CA VAL A 466 33.47 -6.52 3.53
C VAL A 466 33.40 -8.05 3.48
N SER A 467 32.38 -8.59 2.81
CA SER A 467 32.17 -10.04 2.74
C SER A 467 32.76 -10.71 1.49
N GLY A 468 33.04 -9.95 0.43
CA GLY A 468 33.63 -10.46 -0.81
C GLY A 468 35.15 -10.41 -0.82
N ALA A 469 35.76 -11.10 -1.78
CA ALA A 469 37.19 -10.97 -2.05
C ALA A 469 37.48 -9.53 -2.50
N ASP A 470 38.33 -8.85 -1.74
CA ASP A 470 38.70 -7.46 -1.94
C ASP A 470 40.11 -7.25 -1.39
N ALA A 471 41.08 -7.03 -2.28
CA ALA A 471 42.50 -6.88 -1.91
C ALA A 471 42.83 -5.50 -1.33
N GLU A 472 42.04 -4.49 -1.69
CA GLU A 472 42.21 -3.10 -1.27
C GLU A 472 41.69 -2.89 0.15
N TRP A 473 40.66 -3.65 0.55
CA TRP A 473 40.12 -3.58 1.90
C TRP A 473 41.12 -4.03 2.97
N LYS A 474 41.41 -3.16 3.95
CA LYS A 474 42.26 -3.49 5.11
C LYS A 474 41.50 -3.62 6.43
N GLY A 475 40.19 -3.37 6.42
CA GLY A 475 39.34 -3.45 7.59
C GLY A 475 38.79 -4.86 7.88
N PRO A 476 37.81 -4.96 8.80
CA PRO A 476 37.15 -6.21 9.16
C PRO A 476 36.53 -6.93 7.96
N ARG A 477 36.68 -8.26 7.90
CA ARG A 477 36.14 -9.11 6.82
C ARG A 477 35.08 -10.08 7.33
N GLY A 478 34.20 -10.48 6.43
CA GLY A 478 33.18 -11.50 6.69
C GLY A 478 31.76 -10.91 6.76
N ARG A 479 30.82 -11.74 7.22
CA ARG A 479 29.45 -11.32 7.52
C ARG A 479 29.31 -11.07 9.02
N LEU A 480 28.32 -10.25 9.39
CA LEU A 480 27.94 -10.08 10.79
C LEU A 480 27.55 -11.44 11.39
N SER A 481 27.91 -11.65 12.66
CA SER A 481 27.57 -12.82 13.46
C SER A 481 27.23 -12.38 14.88
N SER A 482 26.56 -13.23 15.65
CA SER A 482 26.24 -12.94 17.07
C SER A 482 27.49 -12.54 17.86
N THR A 483 28.63 -13.20 17.63
CA THR A 483 29.90 -12.87 18.30
C THR A 483 30.42 -11.48 17.92
N ILE A 484 30.40 -11.15 16.63
CA ILE A 484 30.84 -9.83 16.15
C ILE A 484 29.92 -8.73 16.70
N ILE A 485 28.61 -8.92 16.58
CA ILE A 485 27.60 -7.95 17.04
C ILE A 485 27.78 -7.70 18.55
N LYS A 486 27.86 -8.76 19.37
CA LYS A 486 28.03 -8.65 20.82
C LYS A 486 29.33 -7.92 21.20
N THR A 487 30.39 -8.10 20.41
CA THR A 487 31.68 -7.44 20.65
C THR A 487 31.62 -5.94 20.32
N LEU A 488 30.95 -5.59 19.21
CA LEU A 488 30.88 -4.20 18.74
C LEU A 488 29.80 -3.37 19.46
N VAL A 489 28.76 -4.04 19.96
CA VAL A 489 27.61 -3.43 20.63
C VAL A 489 27.39 -4.13 21.99
N PRO A 490 28.22 -3.83 23.01
CA PRO A 490 28.14 -4.53 24.30
C PRO A 490 26.84 -4.25 25.06
N ASP A 491 26.20 -3.12 24.78
CA ASP A 491 24.95 -2.62 25.36
C ASP A 491 23.71 -2.91 24.50
N LEU A 492 23.81 -3.85 23.54
CA LEU A 492 22.78 -4.16 22.55
C LEU A 492 21.35 -4.29 23.11
N LEU A 493 21.19 -4.92 24.28
CA LEU A 493 19.87 -5.18 24.88
C LEU A 493 19.16 -3.91 25.36
N GLU A 494 19.89 -2.81 25.52
CA GLU A 494 19.36 -1.51 25.92
C GLU A 494 19.16 -0.57 24.71
N SER A 495 19.53 -1.03 23.51
CA SER A 495 19.54 -0.23 22.29
C SER A 495 18.26 -0.40 21.45
N ALA A 496 17.96 0.60 20.62
CA ALA A 496 17.03 0.46 19.51
C ALA A 496 17.79 0.09 18.24
N VAL A 497 17.42 -1.01 17.59
CA VAL A 497 18.08 -1.51 16.37
C VAL A 497 17.27 -1.13 15.14
N TYR A 498 17.91 -0.43 14.21
CA TYR A 498 17.35 -0.07 12.91
C TYR A 498 18.08 -0.86 11.83
N LEU A 499 17.40 -1.82 11.20
CA LEU A 499 18.01 -2.79 10.29
C LEU A 499 17.39 -2.68 8.89
N CYS A 500 18.23 -2.48 7.88
CA CYS A 500 17.78 -2.36 6.51
C CYS A 500 18.81 -2.93 5.51
N GLY A 501 18.35 -3.68 4.52
CA GLY A 501 19.20 -4.29 3.50
C GLY A 501 18.47 -5.37 2.70
N PRO A 502 19.20 -6.20 1.93
CA PRO A 502 18.60 -7.36 1.26
C PRO A 502 17.96 -8.33 2.25
N GLU A 503 16.86 -8.98 1.87
CA GLU A 503 16.07 -9.89 2.72
C GLU A 503 16.93 -10.95 3.42
N ALA A 504 17.74 -11.70 2.67
CA ALA A 504 18.63 -12.71 3.25
C ALA A 504 19.66 -12.14 4.25
N PHE A 505 20.06 -10.88 4.10
CA PHE A 505 20.93 -10.22 5.08
C PHE A 505 20.14 -9.86 6.35
N MET A 506 18.95 -9.28 6.19
CA MET A 506 18.11 -8.90 7.33
C MET A 506 17.69 -10.11 8.16
N ASP A 507 17.28 -11.22 7.52
CA ASP A 507 16.88 -12.45 8.21
C ASP A 507 18.04 -13.05 9.02
N GLY A 508 19.25 -13.06 8.44
CA GLY A 508 20.45 -13.50 9.13
C GLY A 508 20.78 -12.63 10.36
N VAL A 509 20.72 -11.30 10.21
CA VAL A 509 20.96 -10.38 11.34
C VAL A 509 19.88 -10.53 12.42
N LYS A 510 18.61 -10.63 12.06
CA LYS A 510 17.50 -10.87 13.02
C LYS A 510 17.75 -12.13 13.82
N THR A 511 18.09 -13.23 13.15
CA THR A 511 18.45 -14.50 13.81
C THR A 511 19.62 -14.31 14.78
N HIS A 512 20.63 -13.53 14.42
CA HIS A 512 21.75 -13.24 15.33
C HIS A 512 21.35 -12.42 16.55
N MET A 513 20.45 -11.45 16.39
CA MET A 513 19.93 -10.60 17.49
C MET A 513 19.04 -11.39 18.45
N GLU A 514 18.16 -12.24 17.92
CA GLU A 514 17.32 -13.14 18.70
C GLU A 514 18.16 -14.08 19.55
N ASN A 515 19.21 -14.67 18.97
CA ASN A 515 20.17 -15.52 19.70
C ASN A 515 20.95 -14.76 20.79
N LEU A 516 21.08 -13.44 20.68
CA LEU A 516 21.66 -12.58 21.70
C LEU A 516 20.65 -12.12 22.76
N GLY A 517 19.37 -12.49 22.60
CA GLY A 517 18.30 -12.19 23.54
C GLY A 517 17.62 -10.84 23.33
N LEU A 518 17.80 -10.18 22.18
CA LEU A 518 17.16 -8.89 21.88
C LEU A 518 15.67 -9.09 21.56
N PRO A 519 14.74 -8.45 22.29
CA PRO A 519 13.32 -8.41 21.94
C PRO A 519 13.04 -7.90 20.52
N SER A 520 12.11 -8.54 19.81
CA SER A 520 11.69 -8.11 18.47
C SER A 520 11.09 -6.71 18.45
N SER A 521 10.52 -6.24 19.56
CA SER A 521 10.00 -4.88 19.74
C SER A 521 11.08 -3.79 19.69
N GLN A 522 12.36 -4.14 19.83
CA GLN A 522 13.50 -3.22 19.70
C GLN A 522 14.12 -3.25 18.30
N ILE A 523 13.61 -4.09 17.39
CA ILE A 523 14.13 -4.24 16.02
C ILE A 523 13.15 -3.62 15.02
N PHE A 524 13.53 -2.48 14.49
CA PHE A 524 12.80 -1.76 13.46
C PHE A 524 13.41 -2.11 12.09
N THR A 525 12.58 -2.50 11.12
CA THR A 525 13.07 -2.90 9.79
C THR A 525 12.24 -2.36 8.65
N GLU A 526 12.89 -2.16 7.50
CA GLU A 526 12.25 -1.88 6.21
C GLU A 526 12.87 -2.78 5.12
N SER A 527 12.03 -3.29 4.21
CA SER A 527 12.45 -4.13 3.08
C SER A 527 12.20 -3.43 1.74
N PHE A 528 13.12 -3.63 0.79
CA PHE A 528 13.02 -3.12 -0.59
C PHE A 528 12.51 -4.16 -1.60
N SER A 529 12.08 -5.33 -1.13
CA SER A 529 11.53 -6.40 -1.97
C SER A 529 10.10 -6.06 -2.42
N PHE A 530 9.94 -5.20 -3.43
CA PHE A 530 8.64 -4.89 -4.05
C PHE A 530 8.70 -4.83 -5.58
#